data_AF-A0A6A5UCN9-F1
#
_entry.id   AF-A0A6A5UCN9-F1
#
_cell.length_a   1.000
_cell.length_b   1.000
_cell.length_c   1.000
_cell.angle_alpha   90.00
_cell.angle_beta   90.00
_cell.angle_gamma   90.00
#
_symmetry.space_group_name_H-M   'P 1'
#
loop_
_entity.id
_entity.type
_entity.pdbx_description
1 polymer ?
#
loop_
_entity_poly.entity_id
_entity_poly.type
_entity_poly.pdbx_seq_one_letter_code
_entity_poly.pdbx_strand_id
1 'polypeptide(L)'
;MEVLFGLCDKFLIGELPFSCLNARCERSLREWEEKRYLRHLILMGIMPLFIQDGDIDTKLEHPIKPFEGSAWYRTKWKQGKKRACFEFMVPLGIQPWQDDVDRFMETAPRRDFIKALLKNEHGWRITVENWGGGEYGDQVVVSDIPANDEEPLEVGATSWIELLLPLKHDRTLQPARGKRDRSFQSYCKPGQEPEVIRESYDGYSPIVRVELAHFGRRLDEMIYSFALDFGVPEVYNENDMKAFTVNWGIEHIRNLPAYFAE
;
A
#
# COMPACT_ATOMS: atom_id res chain seq x y z
N MET A 1 1.58 16.62 4.33
CA MET A 1 1.85 15.44 3.47
C MET A 1 3.34 15.16 3.28
N GLU A 2 4.21 16.15 3.06
CA GLU A 2 5.65 15.94 2.81
C GLU A 2 6.36 15.13 3.90
N VAL A 3 6.07 15.43 5.18
CA VAL A 3 6.59 14.68 6.33
C VAL A 3 6.25 13.19 6.24
N LEU A 4 5.03 12.84 5.80
CA LEU A 4 4.62 11.45 5.67
C LEU A 4 5.44 10.71 4.60
N PHE A 5 5.65 11.35 3.45
CA PHE A 5 6.48 10.80 2.38
C PHE A 5 7.93 10.61 2.85
N GLY A 6 8.47 11.58 3.57
CA GLY A 6 9.82 11.48 4.11
C GLY A 6 9.97 10.41 5.20
N LEU A 7 8.99 10.26 6.10
CA LEU A 7 8.95 9.14 7.05
C LEU A 7 8.86 7.79 6.32
N CYS A 8 8.07 7.70 5.26
CA CYS A 8 7.94 6.50 4.44
C CYS A 8 9.27 6.16 3.73
N ASP A 9 9.94 7.13 3.11
CA ASP A 9 11.25 6.94 2.47
C ASP A 9 12.29 6.45 3.48
N LYS A 10 12.37 7.10 4.64
CA LYS A 10 13.29 6.74 5.74
C LYS A 10 13.03 5.34 6.28
N PHE A 11 11.77 4.94 6.36
CA PHE A 11 11.38 3.57 6.69
C PHE A 11 11.82 2.57 5.61
N LEU A 12 11.61 2.87 4.32
CA LEU A 12 11.96 1.96 3.22
C LEU A 12 13.47 1.69 3.13
N ILE A 13 14.31 2.70 3.42
CA ILE A 13 15.78 2.55 3.44
C ILE A 13 16.32 2.00 4.77
N GLY A 14 15.44 1.75 5.75
CA GLY A 14 15.83 1.18 7.04
C GLY A 14 16.47 2.16 8.02
N GLU A 15 16.44 3.47 7.76
CA GLU A 15 16.85 4.50 8.72
C GLU A 15 15.83 4.63 9.87
N LEU A 16 14.55 4.33 9.62
CA LEU A 16 13.52 4.24 10.64
C LEU A 16 13.10 2.79 10.88
N PRO A 17 13.10 2.31 12.13
CA PRO A 17 12.68 0.94 12.45
C PRO A 17 11.16 0.77 12.49
N PHE A 18 10.37 1.82 12.30
CA PHE A 18 8.90 1.80 12.34
C PHE A 18 8.30 2.73 11.29
N SER A 19 6.99 2.62 11.07
CA SER A 19 6.15 3.54 10.32
C SER A 19 4.77 3.70 11.00
N CYS A 20 3.93 4.59 10.46
CA CYS A 20 2.52 4.69 10.86
C CYS A 20 1.65 3.54 10.32
N LEU A 21 2.18 2.71 9.42
CA LEU A 21 1.46 1.61 8.80
C LEU A 21 1.34 0.42 9.77
N ASN A 22 0.27 -0.37 9.61
CA ASN A 22 0.08 -1.60 10.39
C ASN A 22 1.13 -2.67 10.04
N ALA A 23 1.25 -3.66 10.93
CA ALA A 23 2.29 -4.69 10.83
C ALA A 23 2.27 -5.48 9.50
N ARG A 24 1.12 -5.62 8.85
CA ARG A 24 1.02 -6.26 7.53
C ARG A 24 1.71 -5.43 6.45
N CYS A 25 1.39 -4.14 6.42
CA CYS A 25 1.92 -3.19 5.45
C CYS A 25 3.42 -2.97 5.67
N GLU A 26 3.84 -2.79 6.93
CA GLU A 26 5.26 -2.67 7.27
C GLU A 26 6.07 -3.88 6.81
N ARG A 27 5.61 -5.09 7.14
CA ARG A 27 6.30 -6.32 6.76
C ARG A 27 6.43 -6.43 5.24
N SER A 28 5.32 -6.24 4.54
CA SER A 28 5.25 -6.29 3.07
C SER A 28 6.24 -5.34 2.41
N LEU A 29 6.29 -4.08 2.85
CA LEU A 29 7.23 -3.11 2.32
C LEU A 29 8.67 -3.45 2.71
N ARG A 30 8.92 -3.86 3.95
CA ARG A 30 10.27 -4.15 4.46
C ARG A 30 10.90 -5.37 3.78
N GLU A 31 10.13 -6.41 3.53
CA GLU A 31 10.57 -7.66 2.86
C GLU A 31 10.80 -7.50 1.35
N TRP A 32 10.37 -6.39 0.72
CA TRP A 32 10.52 -6.18 -0.72
C TRP A 32 11.98 -5.93 -1.18
N GLU A 33 12.67 -6.90 -1.77
CA GLU A 33 14.14 -6.88 -1.93
C GLU A 33 14.76 -5.56 -2.44
N GLU A 34 14.27 -4.99 -3.53
CA GLU A 34 14.82 -3.76 -4.11
C GLU A 34 13.85 -2.59 -4.02
N LYS A 35 14.22 -1.55 -3.27
CA LYS A 35 13.34 -0.42 -2.94
C LYS A 35 13.38 0.74 -3.93
N ARG A 36 14.26 0.70 -4.95
CA ARG A 36 14.56 1.88 -5.79
C ARG A 36 13.30 2.50 -6.40
N TYR A 37 12.40 1.69 -6.96
CA TYR A 37 11.19 2.17 -7.62
C TYR A 37 10.15 2.66 -6.62
N LEU A 38 10.04 2.01 -5.46
CA LEU A 38 9.19 2.50 -4.37
C LEU A 38 9.64 3.89 -3.89
N ARG A 39 10.95 4.14 -3.86
CA ARG A 39 11.51 5.46 -3.52
C ARG A 39 11.20 6.50 -4.60
N HIS A 40 11.40 6.18 -5.88
CA HIS A 40 11.01 7.11 -6.95
C HIS A 40 9.51 7.42 -6.96
N LEU A 41 8.66 6.43 -6.69
CA LEU A 41 7.22 6.65 -6.52
C LEU A 41 6.93 7.61 -5.36
N ILE A 42 7.63 7.48 -4.23
CA ILE A 42 7.54 8.45 -3.12
C ILE A 42 7.90 9.86 -3.59
N LEU A 43 8.98 10.03 -4.36
CA LEU A 43 9.38 11.33 -4.89
C LEU A 43 8.35 11.90 -5.87
N MET A 44 7.61 11.05 -6.58
CA MET A 44 6.46 11.42 -7.42
C MET A 44 5.18 11.74 -6.64
N GLY A 45 5.22 11.68 -5.31
CA GLY A 45 4.04 11.87 -4.46
C GLY A 45 3.08 10.67 -4.50
N ILE A 46 3.58 9.47 -4.76
CA ILE A 46 2.83 8.21 -4.73
C ILE A 46 3.33 7.39 -3.54
N MET A 47 2.49 7.24 -2.51
CA MET A 47 2.91 6.59 -1.26
C MET A 47 2.61 5.09 -1.32
N PRO A 48 3.61 4.21 -1.30
CA PRO A 48 3.39 2.78 -1.25
C PRO A 48 2.80 2.38 0.10
N LEU A 49 1.74 1.57 0.08
CA LEU A 49 1.06 1.08 1.29
C LEU A 49 1.30 -0.41 1.50
N PHE A 50 1.21 -1.21 0.44
CA PHE A 50 1.38 -2.66 0.52
C PHE A 50 1.79 -3.19 -0.85
N ILE A 51 2.84 -4.02 -0.89
CA ILE A 51 3.28 -4.72 -2.10
C ILE A 51 3.50 -6.21 -1.83
N GLN A 52 3.06 -7.05 -2.74
CA GLN A 52 3.18 -8.48 -2.64
C GLN A 52 3.44 -9.05 -4.03
N ASP A 53 4.44 -9.93 -4.12
CA ASP A 53 4.68 -10.68 -5.33
C ASP A 53 3.64 -11.80 -5.52
N GLY A 54 3.34 -12.10 -6.78
CA GLY A 54 2.38 -13.14 -7.15
C GLY A 54 3.09 -14.45 -7.38
N ASP A 55 3.26 -15.26 -6.34
CA ASP A 55 3.86 -16.59 -6.45
C ASP A 55 3.32 -17.57 -5.38
N ILE A 56 3.78 -18.82 -5.46
CA ILE A 56 3.60 -19.86 -4.45
C ILE A 56 4.65 -19.68 -3.35
N ASP A 57 4.20 -19.28 -2.17
CA ASP A 57 5.03 -19.11 -0.99
C ASP A 57 4.69 -20.18 0.05
N THR A 58 5.71 -20.90 0.54
CA THR A 58 5.60 -21.81 1.69
C THR A 58 6.37 -21.23 2.86
N LYS A 59 5.67 -20.92 3.94
CA LYS A 59 6.28 -20.34 5.14
C LYS A 59 5.76 -20.95 6.42
N LEU A 60 6.61 -20.87 7.44
CA LEU A 60 6.26 -21.19 8.81
C LEU A 60 5.44 -20.06 9.41
N GLU A 61 4.19 -20.34 9.78
CA GLU A 61 3.34 -19.43 10.55
C GLU A 61 3.82 -19.51 12.01
N HIS A 62 4.47 -18.44 12.49
CA HIS A 62 4.94 -18.28 13.87
C HIS A 62 3.78 -18.41 14.88
N PRO A 63 4.06 -18.82 16.13
CA PRO A 63 3.19 -19.74 16.85
C PRO A 63 1.80 -19.19 17.14
N ILE A 64 0.80 -20.05 16.93
CA ILE A 64 -0.51 -19.92 17.56
C ILE A 64 -0.25 -19.94 19.08
N LYS A 65 -0.93 -19.05 19.83
CA LYS A 65 -0.83 -18.96 21.30
C LYS A 65 -0.71 -20.37 21.89
N PRO A 66 0.20 -20.60 22.87
CA PRO A 66 0.27 -21.88 23.54
C PRO A 66 -1.14 -22.26 23.99
N PHE A 67 -1.50 -23.53 23.79
CA PHE A 67 -2.74 -24.06 24.34
C PHE A 67 -2.75 -23.76 25.84
N GLU A 68 -3.87 -23.28 26.41
CA GLU A 68 -3.95 -23.04 27.85
C GLU A 68 -3.49 -24.31 28.58
N GLY A 69 -2.38 -24.20 29.32
CA GLY A 69 -1.78 -25.31 30.06
C GLY A 69 -0.73 -26.16 29.32
N SER A 70 -0.26 -25.79 28.11
CA SER A 70 0.82 -26.53 27.42
C SER A 70 2.00 -25.63 27.01
N ALA A 71 3.23 -26.08 27.28
CA ALA A 71 4.47 -25.45 26.83
C ALA A 71 4.82 -25.75 25.35
N TRP A 72 3.92 -26.43 24.62
CA TRP A 72 4.17 -26.88 23.25
C TRP A 72 3.66 -25.83 22.27
N TYR A 73 4.59 -25.10 21.66
CA TYR A 73 4.29 -24.26 20.51
C TYR A 73 3.99 -25.15 19.31
N ARG A 74 2.78 -25.07 18.76
CA ARG A 74 2.51 -25.73 17.49
C ARG A 74 2.84 -24.75 16.36
N THR A 75 3.87 -25.09 15.59
CA THR A 75 4.26 -24.38 14.39
C THR A 75 3.44 -24.87 13.21
N LYS A 76 2.77 -23.97 12.49
CA LYS A 76 1.89 -24.33 11.39
C LYS A 76 2.51 -23.86 10.09
N TRP A 77 2.72 -24.76 9.15
CA TRP A 77 3.13 -24.38 7.81
C TRP A 77 1.93 -23.90 7.00
N LYS A 78 2.17 -22.89 6.16
CA LYS A 78 1.23 -22.32 5.21
C LYS A 78 1.87 -22.31 3.83
N GLN A 79 1.24 -22.95 2.86
CA GLN A 79 1.57 -22.81 1.44
C GLN A 79 0.44 -22.00 0.80
N GLY A 80 0.76 -20.87 0.18
CA GLY A 80 -0.21 -19.99 -0.46
C GLY A 80 0.23 -19.62 -1.87
N LYS A 81 -0.67 -19.80 -2.84
CA LYS A 81 -0.58 -19.25 -4.20
C LYS A 81 -1.20 -17.87 -4.16
N LYS A 82 -0.37 -16.86 -4.32
CA LYS A 82 -0.75 -15.46 -4.18
C LYS A 82 -0.86 -14.80 -5.55
N ARG A 83 -1.79 -13.87 -5.68
CA ARG A 83 -1.76 -12.89 -6.75
C ARG A 83 -0.81 -11.75 -6.40
N ALA A 84 -0.20 -11.20 -7.43
CA ALA A 84 0.63 -10.01 -7.28
C ALA A 84 -0.30 -8.83 -6.98
N CYS A 85 0.09 -8.00 -6.01
CA CYS A 85 -0.75 -6.90 -5.52
C CYS A 85 0.13 -5.72 -5.16
N PHE A 86 -0.24 -4.53 -5.62
CA PHE A 86 0.35 -3.27 -5.18
C PHE A 86 -0.76 -2.28 -4.80
N GLU A 87 -0.77 -1.85 -3.55
CA GLU A 87 -1.67 -0.84 -2.98
C GLU A 87 -0.84 0.43 -2.69
N PHE A 88 -1.27 1.58 -3.22
CA PHE A 88 -0.60 2.87 -3.00
C PHE A 88 -1.62 4.01 -2.92
N MET A 89 -1.24 5.10 -2.25
CA MET A 89 -2.03 6.33 -2.15
C MET A 89 -1.46 7.39 -3.09
N VAL A 90 -2.35 8.15 -3.73
CA VAL A 90 -1.99 9.31 -4.55
C VAL A 90 -2.72 10.55 -4.03
N PRO A 91 -2.07 11.42 -3.25
CA PRO A 91 -2.70 12.65 -2.77
C PRO A 91 -2.94 13.62 -3.92
N LEU A 92 -4.17 14.09 -4.08
CA LEU A 92 -4.57 15.06 -5.12
C LEU A 92 -4.83 16.47 -4.57
N GLY A 93 -4.71 16.66 -3.26
CA GLY A 93 -4.43 17.96 -2.63
C GLY A 93 -5.58 18.96 -2.51
N ILE A 94 -6.56 19.03 -3.42
CA ILE A 94 -7.64 20.03 -3.41
C ILE A 94 -8.89 19.54 -4.18
N GLN A 95 -10.08 19.99 -3.75
CA GLN A 95 -11.31 19.82 -4.53
C GLN A 95 -11.23 20.58 -5.87
N PRO A 96 -11.57 19.98 -7.02
CA PRO A 96 -11.43 20.61 -8.35
C PRO A 96 -12.17 21.95 -8.53
N TRP A 97 -13.01 22.36 -7.60
CA TRP A 97 -13.78 23.61 -7.58
C TRP A 97 -13.20 24.70 -6.68
N GLN A 98 -12.06 24.49 -6.01
CA GLN A 98 -11.29 25.59 -5.42
C GLN A 98 -10.37 26.19 -6.51
N ASP A 99 -10.41 27.52 -6.66
CA ASP A 99 -9.79 28.32 -7.74
C ASP A 99 -8.24 28.32 -7.79
N ASP A 100 -7.58 27.28 -7.29
CA ASP A 100 -6.12 27.15 -7.30
C ASP A 100 -5.65 26.41 -8.56
N VAL A 101 -5.58 27.17 -9.66
CA VAL A 101 -5.15 26.69 -10.99
C VAL A 101 -3.74 26.11 -10.93
N ASP A 102 -2.83 26.73 -10.18
CA ASP A 102 -1.45 26.27 -10.06
C ASP A 102 -1.40 24.87 -9.44
N ARG A 103 -2.13 24.65 -8.35
CA ARG A 103 -2.21 23.34 -7.70
C ARG A 103 -2.97 22.30 -8.52
N PHE A 104 -3.94 22.71 -9.32
CA PHE A 104 -4.59 21.83 -10.30
C PHE A 104 -3.57 21.33 -11.33
N MET A 105 -2.75 22.23 -11.89
CA MET A 105 -1.73 21.87 -12.88
C MET A 105 -0.66 20.91 -12.29
N GLU A 106 -0.27 21.10 -11.03
CA GLU A 106 0.65 20.19 -10.32
C GLU A 106 0.08 18.79 -10.07
N THR A 107 -1.24 18.66 -9.99
CA THR A 107 -1.93 17.39 -9.68
C THR A 107 -2.53 16.73 -10.92
N ALA A 108 -2.63 17.43 -12.05
CA ALA A 108 -3.17 16.94 -13.31
C ALA A 108 -2.45 15.66 -13.80
N PRO A 109 -1.10 15.56 -13.84
CA PRO A 109 -0.44 14.33 -14.27
C PRO A 109 -0.80 13.11 -13.41
N ARG A 110 -0.91 13.29 -12.08
CA ARG A 110 -1.32 12.22 -11.16
C ARG A 110 -2.77 11.78 -11.40
N ARG A 111 -3.66 12.72 -11.72
CA ARG A 111 -5.06 12.40 -12.09
C ARG A 111 -5.12 11.60 -13.39
N ASP A 112 -4.35 12.01 -14.38
CA ASP A 112 -4.33 11.35 -15.69
C ASP A 112 -3.71 9.95 -15.61
N PHE A 113 -2.66 9.78 -14.81
CA PHE A 113 -2.11 8.48 -14.44
C PHE A 113 -3.17 7.52 -13.87
N ILE A 114 -3.99 7.97 -12.90
CA ILE A 114 -5.01 7.09 -12.31
C ILE A 114 -6.17 6.83 -13.27
N LYS A 115 -6.59 7.83 -14.05
CA LYS A 115 -7.58 7.62 -15.13
C LYS A 115 -7.10 6.60 -16.14
N ALA A 116 -5.81 6.62 -16.48
CA ALA A 116 -5.21 5.65 -17.39
C ALA A 116 -5.16 4.24 -16.80
N LEU A 117 -4.84 4.11 -15.50
CA LEU A 117 -4.97 2.82 -14.80
C LEU A 117 -6.42 2.30 -14.86
N LEU A 118 -7.41 3.17 -14.63
CA LEU A 118 -8.83 2.78 -14.67
C LEU A 118 -9.31 2.35 -16.06
N LYS A 119 -8.81 2.98 -17.14
CA LYS A 119 -9.05 2.53 -18.53
C LYS A 119 -8.57 1.11 -18.78
N ASN A 120 -7.54 0.67 -18.04
CA ASN A 120 -7.12 -0.72 -17.93
C ASN A 120 -6.83 -1.43 -19.26
N GLU A 121 -6.15 -0.75 -20.19
CA GLU A 121 -5.78 -1.33 -21.50
C GLU A 121 -4.85 -2.55 -21.39
N HIS A 122 -4.24 -2.74 -20.22
CA HIS A 122 -3.31 -3.83 -19.93
C HIS A 122 -3.96 -5.10 -19.34
N GLY A 123 -5.27 -5.07 -19.04
CA GLY A 123 -5.99 -6.22 -18.48
C GLY A 123 -5.66 -6.52 -17.00
N TRP A 124 -5.20 -5.52 -16.25
CA TRP A 124 -4.98 -5.61 -14.81
C TRP A 124 -6.30 -5.55 -14.04
N ARG A 125 -6.29 -5.82 -12.74
CA ARG A 125 -7.45 -5.55 -11.88
C ARG A 125 -7.16 -4.29 -11.09
N ILE A 126 -7.85 -3.22 -11.42
CA ILE A 126 -7.66 -1.92 -10.78
C ILE A 126 -8.86 -1.59 -9.91
N THR A 127 -8.60 -1.21 -8.66
CA THR A 127 -9.60 -0.64 -7.76
C THR A 127 -9.08 0.70 -7.28
N VAL A 128 -9.89 1.74 -7.38
CA VAL A 128 -9.61 3.09 -6.88
C VAL A 128 -10.68 3.47 -5.88
N GLU A 129 -10.24 3.87 -4.70
CA GLU A 129 -11.11 4.29 -3.60
C GLU A 129 -10.78 5.72 -3.20
N ASN A 130 -11.72 6.43 -2.58
CA ASN A 130 -11.54 7.85 -2.19
C ASN A 130 -11.10 8.74 -3.36
N TRP A 131 -11.68 8.54 -4.54
CA TRP A 131 -11.39 9.33 -5.75
C TRP A 131 -11.87 10.79 -5.64
N GLY A 132 -12.55 11.16 -4.54
CA GLY A 132 -13.30 12.39 -4.33
C GLY A 132 -12.89 13.53 -5.24
N GLY A 133 -13.81 13.96 -6.11
CA GLY A 133 -13.57 14.96 -7.14
C GLY A 133 -14.36 14.68 -8.43
N GLY A 134 -15.68 14.96 -8.41
CA GLY A 134 -16.54 14.95 -9.61
C GLY A 134 -17.75 14.01 -9.52
N GLU A 135 -18.31 13.64 -10.70
CA GLU A 135 -19.52 12.80 -10.93
C GLU A 135 -19.59 11.49 -10.11
N TYR A 136 -18.46 11.02 -9.58
CA TYR A 136 -18.33 9.70 -8.94
C TYR A 136 -18.44 9.71 -7.40
N GLY A 137 -18.43 10.87 -6.73
CA GLY A 137 -18.58 10.96 -5.26
C GLY A 137 -17.58 10.08 -4.46
N ASP A 138 -17.98 9.62 -3.27
CA ASP A 138 -17.23 8.66 -2.41
C ASP A 138 -17.25 7.21 -2.94
N GLN A 139 -17.61 7.00 -4.20
CA GLN A 139 -17.76 5.64 -4.72
C GLN A 139 -16.41 5.00 -5.03
N VAL A 140 -16.32 3.70 -4.71
CA VAL A 140 -15.24 2.83 -5.17
C VAL A 140 -15.38 2.68 -6.69
N VAL A 141 -14.43 3.26 -7.43
CA VAL A 141 -14.35 3.13 -8.89
C VAL A 141 -13.49 1.91 -9.20
N VAL A 142 -14.05 0.96 -9.93
CA VAL A 142 -13.36 -0.26 -10.34
C VAL A 142 -13.17 -0.21 -11.85
N SER A 143 -12.03 -0.67 -12.37
CA SER A 143 -11.83 -0.84 -13.82
C SER A 143 -12.84 -1.81 -14.42
N ASP A 144 -12.97 -1.80 -15.75
CA ASP A 144 -13.89 -2.67 -16.53
C ASP A 144 -13.78 -4.17 -16.23
N ILE A 145 -12.63 -4.61 -15.70
CA ILE A 145 -12.47 -5.92 -15.06
C ILE A 145 -12.56 -5.70 -13.54
N PRO A 146 -13.74 -5.87 -12.92
CA PRO A 146 -13.85 -5.65 -11.50
C PRO A 146 -13.04 -6.70 -10.73
N ALA A 147 -12.47 -6.30 -9.59
CA ALA A 147 -11.97 -7.27 -8.62
C ALA A 147 -13.13 -8.18 -8.22
N ASN A 148 -13.11 -9.44 -8.66
CA ASN A 148 -14.15 -10.40 -8.33
C ASN A 148 -13.96 -10.86 -6.88
N ASP A 149 -14.97 -10.65 -6.03
CA ASP A 149 -14.98 -11.11 -4.64
C ASP A 149 -14.89 -12.64 -4.51
N GLU A 150 -15.31 -13.35 -5.56
CA GLU A 150 -15.22 -14.82 -5.64
C GLU A 150 -13.81 -15.31 -5.97
N GLU A 151 -12.90 -14.42 -6.41
CA GLU A 151 -11.52 -14.77 -6.74
C GLU A 151 -10.58 -14.33 -5.60
N PRO A 152 -10.20 -15.22 -4.68
CA PRO A 152 -9.37 -14.89 -3.53
C PRO A 152 -8.00 -14.31 -3.89
N LEU A 153 -7.42 -13.49 -3.02
CA LEU A 153 -6.07 -12.95 -3.19
C LEU A 153 -4.99 -14.02 -2.97
N GLU A 154 -5.28 -14.96 -2.08
CA GLU A 154 -4.41 -16.08 -1.77
C GLU A 154 -5.25 -17.35 -1.54
N VAL A 155 -4.92 -18.39 -2.29
CA VAL A 155 -5.44 -19.76 -2.09
C VAL A 155 -4.31 -20.67 -1.66
N GLY A 156 -4.59 -21.67 -0.87
CA GLY A 156 -3.58 -22.64 -0.52
C GLY A 156 -3.97 -23.51 0.66
N ALA A 157 -2.98 -24.14 1.27
CA ALA A 157 -3.20 -25.09 2.36
C ALA A 157 -2.41 -24.70 3.61
N THR A 158 -2.82 -25.28 4.74
CA THR A 158 -2.05 -25.19 5.98
C THR A 158 -1.88 -26.57 6.61
N SER A 159 -0.71 -26.84 7.19
CA SER A 159 -0.38 -28.15 7.74
C SER A 159 0.59 -28.05 8.90
N TRP A 160 0.51 -28.98 9.84
CA TRP A 160 1.52 -29.13 10.90
C TRP A 160 2.82 -29.74 10.37
N ILE A 161 2.76 -30.44 9.25
CA ILE A 161 3.89 -31.07 8.57
C ILE A 161 3.96 -30.48 7.17
N GLU A 162 5.09 -29.83 6.85
CA GLU A 162 5.33 -29.16 5.56
C GLU A 162 5.12 -30.11 4.37
N LEU A 163 5.67 -31.33 4.46
CA LEU A 163 5.57 -32.36 3.42
C LEU A 163 4.12 -32.76 3.06
N LEU A 164 3.15 -32.48 3.93
CA LEU A 164 1.74 -32.76 3.67
C LEU A 164 1.00 -31.59 3.01
N LEU A 165 1.61 -30.42 2.82
CA LEU A 165 0.97 -29.28 2.17
C LEU A 165 0.56 -29.57 0.72
N PRO A 166 1.40 -30.19 -0.14
CA PRO A 166 1.03 -30.45 -1.53
C PRO A 166 -0.13 -31.45 -1.69
N LEU A 167 -0.39 -32.26 -0.65
CA LEU A 167 -1.45 -33.27 -0.64
C LEU A 167 -2.80 -32.72 -0.15
N LYS A 168 -2.83 -31.49 0.37
CA LYS A 168 -4.04 -30.87 0.89
C LYS A 168 -4.74 -30.06 -0.19
N HIS A 169 -6.07 -30.05 -0.13
CA HIS A 169 -6.86 -29.18 -0.99
C HIS A 169 -6.62 -27.71 -0.63
N ASP A 170 -6.45 -26.90 -1.67
CA ASP A 170 -6.39 -25.46 -1.55
C ASP A 170 -7.72 -24.93 -1.01
N ARG A 171 -7.63 -23.96 -0.10
CA ARG A 171 -8.74 -23.18 0.43
C ARG A 171 -8.39 -21.71 0.35
N THR A 172 -9.39 -20.84 0.44
CA THR A 172 -9.17 -19.40 0.56
C THR A 172 -8.40 -19.09 1.84
N LEU A 173 -7.16 -18.60 1.70
CA LEU A 173 -6.33 -18.15 2.81
C LEU A 173 -6.46 -16.65 3.02
N GLN A 174 -6.63 -15.91 1.92
CA GLN A 174 -6.96 -14.49 1.93
C GLN A 174 -8.07 -14.23 0.91
N PRO A 175 -9.26 -13.76 1.36
CA PRO A 175 -10.33 -13.41 0.44
C PRO A 175 -9.91 -12.25 -0.46
N ALA A 176 -10.57 -12.10 -1.61
CA ALA A 176 -10.49 -10.85 -2.36
C ALA A 176 -10.94 -9.70 -1.43
N ARG A 177 -10.25 -8.58 -1.52
CA ARG A 177 -10.76 -7.34 -0.94
C ARG A 177 -11.58 -6.70 -2.05
N GLY A 178 -12.90 -6.85 -2.00
CA GLY A 178 -13.84 -6.18 -2.89
C GLY A 178 -13.99 -4.70 -2.62
N LYS A 179 -15.23 -4.22 -2.83
CA LYS A 179 -15.75 -2.87 -2.50
C LYS A 179 -15.84 -2.59 -1.00
N ARG A 180 -14.85 -3.02 -0.21
CA ARG A 180 -14.78 -2.58 1.20
C ARG A 180 -14.27 -1.16 1.21
N ASP A 181 -14.85 -0.35 2.08
CA ASP A 181 -14.41 1.01 2.35
C ASP A 181 -12.99 0.99 2.94
N ARG A 182 -11.97 1.31 2.14
CA ARG A 182 -10.57 1.42 2.56
C ARG A 182 -10.24 2.88 2.68
N SER A 183 -10.64 3.42 3.81
CA SER A 183 -10.01 4.59 4.35
C SER A 183 -8.53 4.27 4.67
N PHE A 184 -7.65 5.26 4.60
CA PHE A 184 -6.23 5.08 4.91
C PHE A 184 -5.97 4.62 6.34
N GLN A 185 -6.90 4.94 7.23
CA GLN A 185 -6.93 4.46 8.61
C GLN A 185 -6.86 2.92 8.66
N SER A 186 -7.42 2.21 7.66
CA SER A 186 -7.32 0.75 7.57
C SER A 186 -5.88 0.22 7.30
N TYR A 187 -4.98 1.09 6.82
CA TYR A 187 -3.56 0.81 6.61
C TYR A 187 -2.70 1.23 7.80
N CYS A 188 -3.22 2.03 8.72
CA CYS A 188 -2.51 2.52 9.90
C CYS A 188 -2.61 1.56 11.10
N LYS A 189 -1.67 1.71 12.05
CA LYS A 189 -1.84 1.13 13.39
C LYS A 189 -2.98 1.87 14.12
N PRO A 190 -3.85 1.18 14.87
CA PRO A 190 -4.96 1.81 15.57
C PRO A 190 -4.49 2.95 16.49
N GLY A 191 -5.07 4.15 16.34
CA GLY A 191 -4.72 5.31 17.17
C GLY A 191 -3.35 5.92 16.86
N GLN A 192 -2.69 5.47 15.80
CA GLN A 192 -1.44 6.04 15.28
C GLN A 192 -1.66 6.72 13.94
N GLU A 193 -2.91 7.07 13.61
CA GLU A 193 -3.20 7.83 12.42
C GLU A 193 -2.59 9.23 12.59
N PRO A 194 -1.64 9.66 11.75
CA PRO A 194 -1.07 11.00 11.85
C PRO A 194 -2.18 12.05 11.73
N GLU A 195 -2.22 13.04 12.64
CA GLU A 195 -3.23 14.12 12.58
C GLU A 195 -3.15 14.89 11.26
N VAL A 196 -1.94 15.14 10.78
CA VAL A 196 -1.64 15.72 9.46
C VAL A 196 -2.33 14.94 8.34
N ILE A 197 -2.49 13.61 8.50
CA ILE A 197 -3.21 12.78 7.54
C ILE A 197 -4.71 12.97 7.72
N ARG A 198 -5.26 12.97 8.94
CA ARG A 198 -6.71 13.19 9.14
C ARG A 198 -7.20 14.48 8.49
N GLU A 199 -6.43 15.57 8.58
CA GLU A 199 -6.76 16.86 7.97
C GLU A 199 -6.53 16.92 6.45
N SER A 200 -5.57 16.13 5.94
CA SER A 200 -5.34 16.01 4.49
C SER A 200 -6.35 15.06 3.80
N TYR A 201 -7.17 14.36 4.59
CA TYR A 201 -8.03 13.24 4.18
C TYR A 201 -9.50 13.59 3.95
N ASP A 202 -9.86 14.87 3.87
CA ASP A 202 -11.21 15.31 3.50
C ASP A 202 -11.56 14.98 2.03
N GLY A 203 -11.37 13.73 1.57
CA GLY A 203 -11.91 13.15 0.34
C GLY A 203 -10.96 13.02 -0.86
N TYR A 204 -9.73 13.56 -0.83
CA TYR A 204 -8.93 13.79 -2.07
C TYR A 204 -7.61 13.01 -2.15
N SER A 205 -7.52 11.85 -1.50
CA SER A 205 -6.32 11.00 -1.55
C SER A 205 -6.67 9.59 -2.02
N PRO A 206 -6.85 9.39 -3.34
CA PRO A 206 -7.20 8.09 -3.87
C PRO A 206 -6.24 6.99 -3.43
N ILE A 207 -6.81 5.86 -3.02
CA ILE A 207 -6.06 4.62 -2.78
C ILE A 207 -6.29 3.72 -3.97
N VAL A 208 -5.21 3.43 -4.68
CA VAL A 208 -5.19 2.61 -5.88
C VAL A 208 -4.64 1.24 -5.53
N ARG A 209 -5.32 0.21 -6.00
CA ARG A 209 -4.89 -1.17 -5.92
C ARG A 209 -4.81 -1.78 -7.30
N VAL A 210 -3.66 -2.36 -7.59
CA VAL A 210 -3.36 -3.05 -8.84
C VAL A 210 -3.12 -4.53 -8.51
N GLU A 211 -3.88 -5.43 -9.13
CA GLU A 211 -3.66 -6.88 -9.00
C GLU A 211 -3.38 -7.55 -10.36
N LEU A 212 -2.51 -8.57 -10.36
CA LEU A 212 -2.22 -9.43 -11.51
C LEU A 212 -2.25 -10.92 -11.13
N ALA A 213 -2.59 -11.78 -12.09
CA ALA A 213 -2.79 -13.22 -11.88
C ALA A 213 -1.48 -14.00 -11.63
N HIS A 214 -0.44 -13.73 -12.40
CA HIS A 214 0.90 -14.33 -12.27
C HIS A 214 1.93 -13.28 -12.62
N PHE A 215 3.10 -13.32 -11.98
CA PHE A 215 4.05 -12.24 -12.16
C PHE A 215 5.47 -12.72 -12.44
N GLY A 216 6.03 -12.19 -13.53
CA GLY A 216 7.40 -12.39 -14.00
C GLY A 216 8.12 -11.08 -14.33
N ARG A 217 7.52 -9.94 -13.99
CA ARG A 217 8.17 -8.61 -13.96
C ARG A 217 8.14 -8.08 -12.52
N ARG A 218 8.50 -6.83 -12.22
CA ARG A 218 8.40 -6.24 -10.88
C ARG A 218 7.33 -5.15 -10.81
N LEU A 219 6.50 -5.17 -9.76
CA LEU A 219 5.20 -4.49 -9.73
C LEU A 219 5.39 -2.99 -9.53
N ASP A 220 6.31 -2.65 -8.63
CA ASP A 220 6.79 -1.30 -8.38
C ASP A 220 7.45 -0.69 -9.62
N GLU A 221 8.30 -1.44 -10.33
CA GLU A 221 8.93 -1.01 -11.59
C GLU A 221 7.89 -0.71 -12.67
N MET A 222 6.90 -1.59 -12.83
CA MET A 222 5.83 -1.43 -13.81
C MET A 222 4.98 -0.20 -13.52
N ILE A 223 4.57 -0.01 -12.26
CA ILE A 223 3.78 1.17 -11.86
C ILE A 223 4.59 2.46 -11.97
N TYR A 224 5.88 2.44 -11.62
CA TYR A 224 6.79 3.56 -11.83
C TYR A 224 6.91 3.94 -13.31
N SER A 225 7.14 2.94 -14.18
CA SER A 225 7.24 3.18 -15.63
C SER A 225 5.94 3.75 -16.19
N PHE A 226 4.79 3.23 -15.74
CA PHE A 226 3.48 3.76 -16.13
C PHE A 226 3.28 5.20 -15.64
N ALA A 227 3.71 5.55 -14.42
CA ALA A 227 3.65 6.92 -13.93
C ALA A 227 4.50 7.88 -14.80
N LEU A 228 5.69 7.45 -15.23
CA LEU A 228 6.54 8.21 -16.15
C LEU A 228 5.87 8.42 -17.52
N ASP A 229 5.26 7.38 -18.09
CA ASP A 229 4.58 7.44 -19.39
C ASP A 229 3.43 8.45 -19.39
N PHE A 230 2.80 8.66 -18.22
CA PHE A 230 1.76 9.67 -18.00
C PHE A 230 2.29 11.01 -17.45
N GLY A 231 3.60 11.21 -17.49
CA GLY A 231 4.24 12.49 -17.20
C GLY A 231 4.16 12.91 -15.72
N VAL A 232 4.03 11.96 -14.79
CA VAL A 232 4.06 12.27 -13.36
C VAL A 232 5.48 12.69 -12.96
N PRO A 233 5.70 13.96 -12.55
CA PRO A 233 7.04 14.42 -12.21
C PRO A 233 7.44 13.97 -10.79
N GLU A 234 8.74 13.95 -10.51
CA GLU A 234 9.23 13.94 -9.14
C GLU A 234 8.99 15.33 -8.53
N VAL A 235 8.05 15.40 -7.59
CA VAL A 235 7.63 16.65 -6.91
C VAL A 235 8.44 16.92 -5.65
N TYR A 236 9.05 15.88 -5.08
CA TYR A 236 9.89 16.01 -3.89
C TYR A 236 11.35 15.84 -4.24
N ASN A 237 12.18 16.74 -3.73
CA ASN A 237 13.62 16.56 -3.68
C ASN A 237 13.99 15.72 -2.45
N GLU A 238 14.87 14.73 -2.60
CA GLU A 238 15.33 13.88 -1.49
C GLU A 238 15.90 14.70 -0.32
N ASN A 239 16.67 15.76 -0.61
CA ASN A 239 17.28 16.61 0.42
C ASN A 239 16.24 17.42 1.19
N ASP A 240 15.26 17.98 0.47
CA ASP A 240 14.20 18.78 1.08
C ASP A 240 13.30 17.89 1.93
N MET A 241 12.88 16.74 1.40
CA MET A 241 12.07 15.77 2.13
C MET A 241 12.77 15.27 3.40
N LYS A 242 14.10 15.04 3.33
CA LYS A 242 14.92 14.73 4.50
C LYS A 242 14.94 15.88 5.50
N ALA A 243 15.17 17.11 5.05
CA ALA A 243 15.20 18.30 5.91
C ALA A 243 13.86 18.52 6.62
N PHE A 244 12.74 18.44 5.89
CA PHE A 244 11.38 18.52 6.45
C PHE A 244 11.13 17.45 7.50
N THR A 245 11.52 16.21 7.23
CA THR A 245 11.32 15.10 8.18
C THR A 245 12.14 15.26 9.45
N VAL A 246 13.40 15.71 9.32
CA VAL A 246 14.28 15.98 10.47
C VAL A 246 13.75 17.14 11.30
N ASN A 247 13.38 18.25 10.67
CA ASN A 247 12.84 19.42 11.36
C ASN A 247 11.54 19.07 12.10
N TRP A 248 10.63 18.36 11.43
CA TRP A 248 9.42 17.86 12.07
C TRP A 248 9.74 16.96 13.27
N GLY A 249 10.69 16.03 13.11
CA GLY A 249 11.14 15.16 14.20
C GLY A 249 11.72 15.93 15.39
N ILE A 250 12.49 16.99 15.17
CA ILE A 250 13.05 17.85 16.22
C ILE A 250 11.95 18.60 16.97
N GLU A 251 11.02 19.22 16.23
CA GLU A 251 9.91 19.99 16.80
C GLU A 251 8.97 19.11 17.63
N HIS A 252 8.77 17.88 17.17
CA HIS A 252 7.80 16.97 17.77
C HIS A 252 8.47 15.96 18.70
N ILE A 253 9.80 15.93 18.87
CA ILE A 253 10.50 14.89 19.64
C ILE A 253 9.99 14.74 21.08
N ARG A 254 9.50 15.83 21.67
CA ARG A 254 8.94 15.85 23.04
C ARG A 254 7.49 15.38 23.12
N ASN A 255 6.78 15.44 22.00
CA ASN A 255 5.38 15.06 21.83
C ASN A 255 5.23 13.91 20.82
N LEU A 256 6.33 13.24 20.49
CA LEU A 256 6.32 12.14 19.56
C LEU A 256 5.36 11.12 20.16
N PRO A 257 4.33 10.71 19.40
CA PRO A 257 3.45 9.66 19.87
C PRO A 257 4.28 8.51 20.41
N ALA A 258 3.87 7.90 21.53
CA ALA A 258 4.70 6.94 22.28
C ALA A 258 5.34 5.83 21.40
N TYR A 259 4.75 5.53 20.25
CA TYR A 259 5.24 4.57 19.27
C TYR A 259 6.48 5.00 18.46
N PHE A 260 6.86 6.28 18.47
CA PHE A 260 8.12 6.76 17.91
C PHE A 260 9.26 6.79 18.95
N ALA A 261 8.95 6.59 20.23
CA ALA A 261 9.88 6.65 21.34
C ALA A 261 10.41 5.26 21.79
N GLU A 262 9.92 4.18 21.16
CA GLU A 262 10.41 2.80 21.29
C GLU A 262 11.42 2.45 20.19
#